data_AF-A0A158BJJ3-F1
#
_entry.id   AF-A0A158BJJ3-F1
#
_cell.length_a   1.000
_cell.length_b   1.000
_cell.length_c   1.000
_cell.angle_alpha   90.00
_cell.angle_beta   90.00
_cell.angle_gamma   90.00
#
_symmetry.space_group_name_H-M   'P 1'
#
loop_
_entity.id
_entity.type
_entity.pdbx_description
1 polymer ?
#
loop_
_entity_poly.entity_id
_entity_poly.type
_entity_poly.pdbx_seq_one_letter_code
_entity_poly.pdbx_strand_id
1 'polypeptide(L)'
;MEHGFPPDDRNTDHEPDDSRDGLNGASKHASHDALPADARWPSEAPTATVAQAVLAVDAAITLKRRAAAAWLTAHGDAVPLLPVKPSRLELAVVIALAESYGAALSAAPRFLPVLDFIADVGAVKLVQRVMYGARPTTHFDVTAHAAENARLAELLREARPAFEFLCATWPEAFMAQASEALAQLGLPRLRTPASPSTNGQRGGRGEPIDESDDGPGDEPGDELDEEGGDA
;
A
#
# COMPACT_ATOMS: atom_id res chain seq x y z
N MET A 1 68.31 38.53 14.20
CA MET A 1 67.55 39.68 13.65
C MET A 1 66.23 39.12 13.17
N GLU A 2 65.05 39.47 13.67
CA GLU A 2 64.59 40.43 14.69
C GLU A 2 63.16 40.01 15.10
N HIS A 3 62.86 40.21 16.39
CA HIS A 3 61.61 40.61 17.06
C HIS A 3 60.22 40.10 16.56
N GLY A 4 59.27 39.71 17.39
CA GLY A 4 59.12 39.86 18.84
C GLY A 4 57.82 39.23 19.37
N PHE A 5 57.80 38.99 20.69
CA PHE A 5 56.67 38.61 21.57
C PHE A 5 55.94 39.90 22.04
N PRO A 6 54.68 39.89 22.58
CA PRO A 6 54.30 39.14 23.80
C PRO A 6 52.88 38.54 23.86
N PRO A 7 52.59 37.74 24.92
CA PRO A 7 51.31 37.09 25.20
C PRO A 7 50.38 37.99 26.03
N ASP A 8 49.10 37.63 26.15
CA ASP A 8 48.20 38.25 27.13
C ASP A 8 47.55 37.20 28.04
N ASP A 9 47.56 37.53 29.33
CA ASP A 9 47.29 36.69 30.48
C ASP A 9 45.81 36.72 30.91
N ARG A 10 45.51 35.79 31.83
CA ARG A 10 44.23 35.53 32.50
C ARG A 10 43.78 36.64 33.47
N ASN A 11 42.56 36.41 34.01
CA ASN A 11 41.92 36.94 35.24
C ASN A 11 41.01 38.18 35.03
N THR A 12 39.83 38.36 35.65
CA THR A 12 39.15 37.73 36.81
C THR A 12 37.71 38.28 36.94
N ASP A 13 36.82 37.44 37.49
CA ASP A 13 35.77 37.69 38.52
C ASP A 13 34.49 38.55 38.36
N HIS A 14 33.41 37.95 38.93
CA HIS A 14 32.22 38.50 39.63
C HIS A 14 31.12 39.21 38.80
N GLU A 15 29.80 39.02 38.96
CA GLU A 15 28.84 38.48 39.98
C GLU A 15 27.41 38.53 39.32
N PRO A 16 26.25 38.18 39.93
CA PRO A 16 25.95 37.45 41.17
C PRO A 16 24.89 36.32 41.04
N ASP A 17 24.69 35.66 42.19
CA ASP A 17 23.68 34.69 42.63
C ASP A 17 22.29 35.34 42.82
N ASP A 18 21.22 34.65 42.40
CA ASP A 18 19.88 34.82 42.99
C ASP A 18 19.15 33.48 43.03
N SER A 19 19.36 32.78 44.15
CA SER A 19 18.61 31.61 44.57
C SER A 19 17.38 32.05 45.36
N ARG A 20 16.15 31.64 44.96
CA ARG A 20 15.07 31.27 45.90
C ARG A 20 13.83 30.66 45.23
N ASP A 21 13.60 29.40 45.62
CA ASP A 21 12.36 28.81 46.13
C ASP A 21 10.99 29.15 45.50
N GLY A 22 10.29 28.10 45.05
CA GLY A 22 8.86 28.16 44.78
C GLY A 22 8.27 26.86 44.25
N LEU A 23 8.09 25.88 45.14
CA LEU A 23 7.38 24.62 44.89
C LEU A 23 5.88 24.82 44.54
N ASN A 24 5.36 23.79 43.86
CA ASN A 24 3.97 23.33 43.79
C ASN A 24 3.01 23.92 42.75
N GLY A 25 2.40 23.02 41.97
CA GLY A 25 1.11 23.28 41.35
C GLY A 25 0.78 22.40 40.15
N ALA A 26 0.45 21.14 40.40
CA ALA A 26 -0.03 20.20 39.38
C ALA A 26 -1.23 20.74 38.58
N SER A 27 -1.23 20.52 37.26
CA SER A 27 -2.40 19.97 36.57
C SER A 27 -2.13 19.59 35.11
N LYS A 28 -2.39 18.30 34.85
CA LYS A 28 -3.14 17.76 33.71
C LYS A 28 -2.46 17.75 32.33
N HIS A 29 -2.02 16.55 31.98
CA HIS A 29 -2.42 15.84 30.76
C HIS A 29 -2.82 16.72 29.57
N ALA A 30 -1.87 16.93 28.67
CA ALA A 30 -2.16 16.85 27.24
C ALA A 30 -1.09 15.95 26.64
N SER A 31 -1.34 14.64 26.74
CA SER A 31 -0.77 13.67 25.84
C SER A 31 -1.16 14.12 24.43
N HIS A 32 -0.27 14.84 23.75
CA HIS A 32 -0.37 14.97 22.31
C HIS A 32 -0.09 13.57 21.76
N ASP A 33 -1.18 12.82 21.55
CA ASP A 33 -1.20 11.62 20.73
C ASP A 33 -0.57 11.99 19.38
N ALA A 34 0.73 11.70 19.26
CA ALA A 34 1.42 11.61 18.00
C ALA A 34 0.84 10.38 17.28
N LEU A 35 -0.31 10.58 16.63
CA LEU A 35 -0.79 9.64 15.62
C LEU A 35 0.33 9.51 14.58
N PRO A 36 0.75 8.30 14.20
CA PRO A 36 1.73 8.13 13.15
C PRO A 36 1.16 8.76 11.87
N ALA A 37 1.88 9.74 11.33
CA ALA A 37 1.51 10.48 10.13
C ALA A 37 1.56 9.63 8.84
N ASP A 38 1.85 8.33 8.94
CA ASP A 38 2.37 7.53 7.83
C ASP A 38 1.43 6.43 7.33
N ALA A 39 0.11 6.64 7.41
CA ALA A 39 -0.89 5.77 6.77
C ALA A 39 -1.80 6.50 5.79
N ARG A 40 -1.55 7.78 5.54
CA ARG A 40 -2.35 8.57 4.60
C ARG A 40 -1.68 8.52 3.23
N TRP A 41 -2.29 7.77 2.31
CA TRP A 41 -2.11 8.00 0.87
C TRP A 41 -2.11 9.51 0.63
N PRO A 42 -1.16 10.08 -0.15
CA PRO A 42 -1.09 11.53 -0.32
C PRO A 42 -2.47 12.03 -0.77
N SER A 43 -3.15 12.74 0.13
CA SER A 43 -4.38 13.48 -0.19
C SER A 43 -4.07 14.71 -1.04
N GLU A 44 -2.79 14.94 -1.29
CA GLU A 44 -2.26 15.95 -2.19
C GLU A 44 -2.31 15.43 -3.62
N ALA A 45 -2.77 16.29 -4.54
CA ALA A 45 -2.81 15.94 -5.95
C ALA A 45 -1.39 15.57 -6.42
N PRO A 46 -1.23 14.52 -7.25
CA PRO A 46 0.07 14.18 -7.80
C PRO A 46 0.71 15.41 -8.42
N THR A 47 1.98 15.65 -8.09
CA THR A 47 2.72 16.76 -8.71
C THR A 47 2.66 16.61 -10.23
N ALA A 48 2.65 17.73 -10.96
CA ALA A 48 2.56 17.71 -12.42
C ALA A 48 3.62 16.79 -13.06
N THR A 49 4.80 16.71 -12.44
CA THR A 49 5.89 15.81 -12.82
C THR A 49 5.56 14.32 -12.63
N VAL A 50 4.90 13.95 -11.53
CA VAL A 50 4.45 12.57 -11.31
C VAL A 50 3.35 12.20 -12.31
N ALA A 51 2.38 13.09 -12.53
CA ALA A 51 1.33 12.87 -13.52
C ALA A 51 1.91 12.66 -14.93
N GLN A 52 2.91 13.46 -15.32
CA GLN A 52 3.61 13.30 -16.60
C GLN A 52 4.36 11.97 -16.70
N ALA A 53 5.07 11.56 -15.64
CA ALA A 53 5.75 10.26 -15.59
C ALA A 53 4.76 9.10 -15.73
N VAL A 54 3.63 9.14 -15.00
CA VAL A 54 2.57 8.11 -15.09
C VAL A 54 2.00 8.03 -16.50
N LEU A 55 1.66 9.16 -17.13
CA LEU A 55 1.15 9.20 -18.49
C LEU A 55 2.16 8.66 -19.52
N ALA A 56 3.44 9.02 -19.36
CA ALA A 56 4.50 8.51 -20.23
C ALA A 56 4.67 6.99 -20.12
N VAL A 57 4.63 6.46 -18.89
CA VAL A 57 4.75 5.02 -18.63
C VAL A 57 3.52 4.25 -19.11
N ASP A 58 2.31 4.75 -18.84
CA ASP A 58 1.06 4.17 -19.33
C ASP A 58 1.04 4.10 -20.87
N ALA A 59 1.46 5.17 -21.54
CA ALA A 59 1.58 5.20 -22.99
C ALA A 59 2.61 4.19 -23.51
N ALA A 60 3.77 4.07 -22.85
CA ALA A 60 4.82 3.12 -23.23
C ALA A 60 4.36 1.66 -23.08
N ILE A 61 3.72 1.32 -21.96
CA ILE A 61 3.17 -0.02 -21.71
C ILE A 61 2.08 -0.34 -22.75
N THR A 62 1.15 0.59 -22.97
CA THR A 62 0.06 0.44 -23.93
C THR A 62 0.59 0.24 -25.35
N LEU A 63 1.60 1.01 -25.74
CA LEU A 63 2.24 0.90 -27.06
C LEU A 63 2.87 -0.48 -27.24
N LYS A 64 3.66 -0.94 -26.27
CA LYS A 64 4.33 -2.24 -26.33
C LYS A 64 3.33 -3.40 -26.38
N ARG A 65 2.30 -3.38 -25.53
CA ARG A 65 1.24 -4.42 -25.55
C ARG A 65 0.44 -4.41 -26.85
N ARG A 66 0.18 -3.24 -27.44
CA ARG A 66 -0.47 -3.14 -28.76
C ARG A 66 0.41 -3.73 -29.86
N ALA A 67 1.71 -3.44 -29.84
CA ALA A 67 2.65 -4.00 -30.81
C ALA A 67 2.71 -5.54 -30.69
N ALA A 68 2.77 -6.07 -29.46
CA ALA A 68 2.72 -7.51 -29.21
C ALA A 68 1.41 -8.14 -29.71
N ALA A 69 0.26 -7.51 -29.44
CA ALA A 69 -1.04 -7.99 -29.92
C ALA A 69 -1.15 -7.99 -31.46
N ALA A 70 -0.61 -6.95 -32.11
CA ALA A 70 -0.56 -6.90 -33.57
C ALA A 70 0.35 -7.98 -34.16
N TRP A 71 1.50 -8.24 -33.53
CA TRP A 71 2.39 -9.32 -33.92
C TRP A 71 1.71 -10.69 -33.79
N LEU A 72 1.08 -10.97 -32.65
CA LEU A 72 0.33 -12.19 -32.38
C LEU A 72 -0.78 -12.42 -33.45
N THR A 73 -1.55 -11.37 -33.73
CA THR A 73 -2.60 -11.39 -34.77
C THR A 73 -2.02 -11.72 -36.15
N ALA A 74 -0.89 -11.13 -36.52
CA ALA A 74 -0.24 -11.38 -37.81
C ALA A 74 0.32 -12.81 -37.94
N HIS A 75 0.65 -13.46 -36.83
CA HIS A 75 1.22 -14.81 -36.79
C HIS A 75 0.20 -15.91 -36.48
N GLY A 76 -1.09 -15.57 -36.41
CA GLY A 76 -2.18 -16.54 -36.22
C GLY A 76 -2.40 -16.96 -34.77
N ASP A 77 -1.80 -16.27 -33.80
CA ASP A 77 -1.95 -16.53 -32.37
C ASP A 77 -2.83 -15.43 -31.77
N ALA A 78 -4.11 -15.69 -31.54
CA ALA A 78 -5.09 -14.59 -31.45
C ALA A 78 -5.26 -13.94 -30.06
N VAL A 79 -4.51 -14.38 -29.03
CA VAL A 79 -4.82 -13.97 -27.65
C VAL A 79 -3.60 -13.39 -26.93
N PRO A 80 -3.54 -12.06 -26.78
CA PRO A 80 -2.58 -11.42 -25.89
C PRO A 80 -2.78 -11.88 -24.44
N LEU A 81 -1.67 -12.17 -23.75
CA LEU A 81 -1.69 -12.61 -22.33
C LEU A 81 -2.20 -11.52 -21.37
N LEU A 82 -2.08 -10.26 -21.75
CA LEU A 82 -2.47 -9.11 -20.94
C LEU A 82 -3.34 -8.14 -21.74
N PRO A 83 -4.31 -7.46 -21.08
CA PRO A 83 -5.05 -6.38 -21.71
C PRO A 83 -4.13 -5.26 -22.20
N VAL A 84 -4.45 -4.69 -23.37
CA VAL A 84 -3.65 -3.61 -24.00
C VAL A 84 -3.53 -2.39 -23.09
N LYS A 85 -4.62 -2.00 -22.41
CA LYS A 85 -4.60 -0.90 -21.44
C LYS A 85 -4.26 -1.45 -20.04
N PRO A 86 -3.39 -0.79 -19.28
CA PRO A 86 -3.14 -1.12 -17.89
C PRO A 86 -4.42 -1.12 -17.06
N SER A 87 -4.55 -2.12 -16.17
CA SER A 87 -5.67 -2.15 -15.24
C SER A 87 -5.54 -1.09 -14.15
N ARG A 88 -6.61 -0.87 -13.36
CA ARG A 88 -6.57 0.03 -12.19
C ARG A 88 -5.46 -0.34 -11.19
N LEU A 89 -5.24 -1.64 -10.97
CA LEU A 89 -4.17 -2.13 -10.08
C LEU A 89 -2.80 -1.86 -10.69
N GLU A 90 -2.64 -2.03 -12.00
CA GLU A 90 -1.38 -1.72 -12.67
C GLU A 90 -1.06 -0.23 -12.63
N LEU A 91 -2.06 0.63 -12.82
CA LEU A 91 -1.90 2.08 -12.65
C LEU A 91 -1.51 2.45 -11.22
N ALA A 92 -2.05 1.80 -10.19
CA ALA A 92 -1.64 2.04 -8.81
C ALA A 92 -0.15 1.70 -8.58
N VAL A 93 0.35 0.62 -9.20
CA VAL A 93 1.79 0.29 -9.17
C VAL A 93 2.61 1.33 -9.94
N VAL A 94 2.15 1.77 -11.11
CA VAL A 94 2.85 2.80 -11.90
C VAL A 94 2.90 4.14 -11.16
N ILE A 95 1.82 4.52 -10.46
CA ILE A 95 1.79 5.71 -9.60
C ILE A 95 2.81 5.57 -8.48
N ALA A 96 2.81 4.44 -7.75
CA ALA A 96 3.80 4.21 -6.69
C ALA A 96 5.25 4.31 -7.21
N LEU A 97 5.53 3.73 -8.38
CA LEU A 97 6.85 3.85 -9.03
C LEU A 97 7.17 5.29 -9.41
N ALA A 98 6.21 6.03 -9.96
CA ALA A 98 6.40 7.42 -10.37
C ALA A 98 6.56 8.35 -9.16
N GLU A 99 5.91 8.06 -8.04
CA GLU A 99 6.11 8.78 -6.78
C GLU A 99 7.51 8.53 -6.21
N SER A 100 8.04 7.31 -6.32
CA SER A 100 9.39 6.99 -5.85
C SER A 100 10.50 7.56 -6.73
N TYR A 101 10.35 7.48 -8.06
CA TYR A 101 11.43 7.79 -9.00
C TYR A 101 11.21 9.03 -9.87
N GLY A 102 10.02 9.63 -9.83
CA GLY A 102 9.66 10.80 -10.63
C GLY A 102 9.90 10.59 -12.12
N ALA A 103 10.41 11.63 -12.77
CA ALA A 103 10.74 11.61 -14.20
C ALA A 103 11.85 10.60 -14.56
N ALA A 104 12.67 10.15 -13.59
CA ALA A 104 13.69 9.15 -13.88
C ALA A 104 13.08 7.83 -14.32
N LEU A 105 11.86 7.50 -13.89
CA LEU A 105 11.16 6.27 -14.26
C LEU A 105 10.99 6.12 -15.78
N SER A 106 10.70 7.22 -16.49
CA SER A 106 10.50 7.23 -17.94
C SER A 106 11.75 7.66 -18.72
N ALA A 107 12.64 8.44 -18.11
CA ALA A 107 13.82 8.99 -18.80
C ALA A 107 15.09 8.14 -18.65
N ALA A 108 15.27 7.42 -17.54
CA ALA A 108 16.51 6.71 -17.25
C ALA A 108 16.48 5.29 -17.85
N PRO A 109 17.46 4.90 -18.69
CA PRO A 109 17.49 3.59 -19.33
C PRO A 109 17.50 2.40 -18.36
N ARG A 110 17.96 2.61 -17.12
CA ARG A 110 17.99 1.58 -16.07
C ARG A 110 16.61 1.02 -15.72
N PHE A 111 15.52 1.75 -16.00
CA PHE A 111 14.15 1.30 -15.74
C PHE A 111 13.50 0.61 -16.93
N LEU A 112 14.13 0.55 -18.11
CA LEU A 112 13.60 -0.18 -19.25
C LEU A 112 13.23 -1.63 -18.92
N PRO A 113 14.07 -2.42 -18.20
CA PRO A 113 13.70 -3.78 -17.81
C PRO A 113 12.44 -3.84 -16.94
N VAL A 114 12.16 -2.81 -16.14
CA VAL A 114 10.96 -2.73 -15.31
C VAL A 114 9.73 -2.45 -16.17
N LEU A 115 9.83 -1.49 -17.08
CA LEU A 115 8.74 -1.16 -18.01
C LEU A 115 8.44 -2.34 -18.94
N ASP A 116 9.48 -3.02 -19.41
CA ASP A 116 9.37 -4.23 -20.20
C ASP A 116 8.68 -5.34 -19.42
N PHE A 117 9.09 -5.56 -18.18
CA PHE A 117 8.46 -6.53 -17.28
C PHE A 117 6.97 -6.23 -17.07
N ILE A 118 6.60 -4.97 -16.83
CA ILE A 118 5.19 -4.58 -16.67
C ILE A 118 4.42 -4.85 -17.95
N ALA A 119 4.97 -4.48 -19.11
CA ALA A 119 4.30 -4.70 -20.39
C ALA A 119 4.08 -6.18 -20.70
N ASP A 120 5.07 -7.03 -20.42
CA ASP A 120 5.09 -8.44 -20.82
C ASP A 120 4.44 -9.37 -19.79
N VAL A 121 4.61 -9.07 -18.50
CA VAL A 121 4.22 -9.97 -17.37
C VAL A 121 3.21 -9.32 -16.43
N GLY A 122 3.17 -7.99 -16.37
CA GLY A 122 2.19 -7.23 -15.60
C GLY A 122 2.74 -6.66 -14.28
N ALA A 123 2.17 -5.53 -13.85
CA ALA A 123 2.70 -4.79 -12.71
C ALA A 123 2.48 -5.49 -11.35
N VAL A 124 1.41 -6.27 -11.21
CA VAL A 124 1.16 -7.05 -9.98
C VAL A 124 2.24 -8.12 -9.80
N LYS A 125 2.65 -8.78 -10.90
CA LYS A 125 3.73 -9.77 -10.87
C LYS A 125 5.08 -9.16 -10.53
N LEU A 126 5.32 -7.91 -10.96
CA LEU A 126 6.53 -7.17 -10.59
C LEU A 126 6.60 -7.00 -9.08
N VAL A 127 5.52 -6.48 -8.47
CA VAL A 127 5.45 -6.30 -7.00
C VAL A 127 5.63 -7.62 -6.28
N GLN A 128 4.95 -8.69 -6.73
CA GLN A 128 5.11 -10.02 -6.14
C GLN A 128 6.57 -10.50 -6.16
N ARG A 129 7.28 -10.33 -7.28
CA ARG A 129 8.69 -10.74 -7.42
C ARG A 129 9.63 -9.89 -6.56
N VAL A 130 9.43 -8.57 -6.54
CA VAL A 130 10.23 -7.65 -5.72
C VAL A 130 10.04 -7.93 -4.23
N MET A 131 8.80 -8.15 -3.80
CA MET A 131 8.47 -8.31 -2.38
C MET A 131 8.76 -9.72 -1.85
N TYR A 132 8.53 -10.76 -2.67
CA TYR A 132 8.50 -12.14 -2.20
C TYR A 132 9.37 -13.12 -3.03
N GLY A 133 9.90 -12.67 -4.17
CA GLY A 133 10.57 -13.54 -5.16
C GLY A 133 12.06 -13.82 -4.90
N ALA A 134 12.69 -13.16 -3.93
CA ALA A 134 14.12 -13.33 -3.65
C ALA A 134 14.46 -14.67 -2.94
N ARG A 135 13.46 -15.49 -2.58
CA ARG A 135 13.68 -16.72 -1.81
C ARG A 135 13.85 -17.93 -2.75
N PRO A 136 14.98 -18.65 -2.69
CA PRO A 136 15.14 -19.89 -3.44
C PRO A 136 14.18 -20.95 -2.91
N THR A 137 13.25 -21.43 -3.74
CA THR A 137 12.63 -22.73 -3.53
C THR A 137 13.52 -23.79 -4.18
N THR A 138 13.60 -24.97 -3.60
CA THR A 138 14.55 -26.01 -4.00
C THR A 138 14.37 -26.43 -5.47
N HIS A 139 15.30 -26.08 -6.37
CA HIS A 139 15.75 -26.81 -7.58
C HIS A 139 16.77 -25.96 -8.38
N PHE A 140 17.62 -26.58 -9.19
CA PHE A 140 18.87 -26.00 -9.72
C PHE A 140 18.73 -24.79 -10.67
N ASP A 141 17.57 -24.58 -11.32
CA ASP A 141 17.28 -23.39 -12.16
C ASP A 141 16.87 -22.14 -11.36
N VAL A 142 16.73 -22.27 -10.04
CA VAL A 142 16.23 -21.19 -9.16
C VAL A 142 17.28 -20.11 -8.92
N THR A 143 18.55 -20.34 -9.25
CA THR A 143 19.63 -19.36 -9.02
C THR A 143 19.58 -18.16 -9.97
N ALA A 144 19.38 -18.37 -11.28
CA ALA A 144 19.29 -17.27 -12.24
C ALA A 144 18.01 -16.44 -12.03
N HIS A 145 16.90 -17.12 -11.77
CA HIS A 145 15.62 -16.47 -11.51
C HIS A 145 15.63 -15.70 -10.17
N ALA A 146 16.21 -16.27 -9.10
CA ALA A 146 16.40 -15.55 -7.85
C ALA A 146 17.37 -14.37 -7.98
N ALA A 147 18.43 -14.48 -8.78
CA ALA A 147 19.34 -13.37 -9.07
C ALA A 147 18.67 -12.25 -9.88
N GLU A 148 17.76 -12.58 -10.79
CA GLU A 148 16.91 -11.59 -11.46
C GLU A 148 15.98 -10.89 -10.46
N ASN A 149 15.30 -11.63 -9.59
CA ASN A 149 14.43 -11.05 -8.55
C ASN A 149 15.22 -10.16 -7.58
N ALA A 150 16.44 -10.55 -7.20
CA ALA A 150 17.34 -9.74 -6.39
C ALA A 150 17.74 -8.43 -7.10
N ARG A 151 18.04 -8.49 -8.41
CA ARG A 151 18.32 -7.29 -9.22
C ARG A 151 17.11 -6.36 -9.32
N LEU A 152 15.90 -6.90 -9.50
CA LEU A 152 14.66 -6.12 -9.50
C LEU A 152 14.41 -5.47 -8.13
N ALA A 153 14.59 -6.22 -7.04
CA ALA A 153 14.42 -5.70 -5.68
C ALA A 153 15.44 -4.61 -5.35
N GLU A 154 16.68 -4.75 -5.82
CA GLU A 154 17.74 -3.76 -5.68
C GLU A 154 17.42 -2.49 -6.47
N LEU A 155 17.04 -2.64 -7.75
CA LEU A 155 16.66 -1.53 -8.62
C LEU A 155 15.42 -0.79 -8.09
N LEU A 156 14.47 -1.52 -7.49
CA LEU A 156 13.20 -0.98 -7.01
C LEU A 156 13.18 -0.73 -5.49
N ARG A 157 14.35 -0.62 -4.86
CA ARG A 157 14.47 -0.45 -3.40
C ARG A 157 13.67 0.74 -2.87
N GLU A 158 13.71 1.89 -3.54
CA GLU A 158 13.03 3.11 -3.08
C GLU A 158 11.50 3.01 -3.15
N ALA A 159 10.97 2.12 -4.02
CA ALA A 159 9.53 1.86 -4.14
C ALA A 159 9.00 0.81 -3.16
N ARG A 160 9.88 0.17 -2.39
CA ARG A 160 9.50 -0.90 -1.48
C ARG A 160 8.45 -0.47 -0.43
N PRO A 161 8.55 0.70 0.24
CA PRO A 161 7.52 1.13 1.18
C PRO A 161 6.15 1.33 0.50
N ALA A 162 6.13 1.87 -0.71
CA ALA A 162 4.89 2.04 -1.47
C ALA A 162 4.29 0.68 -1.85
N PHE A 163 5.12 -0.31 -2.19
CA PHE A 163 4.66 -1.67 -2.44
C PHE A 163 4.08 -2.35 -1.19
N GLU A 164 4.66 -2.12 -0.02
CA GLU A 164 4.10 -2.58 1.25
C GLU A 164 2.69 -2.01 1.49
N PHE A 165 2.52 -0.72 1.21
CA PHE A 165 1.20 -0.07 1.28
C PHE A 165 0.19 -0.67 0.29
N LEU A 166 0.60 -0.90 -0.97
CA LEU A 166 -0.25 -1.55 -1.97
C LEU A 166 -0.67 -2.97 -1.53
N CYS A 167 0.26 -3.74 -0.98
CA CYS A 167 0.00 -5.07 -0.45
C CYS A 167 -0.95 -5.06 0.75
N ALA A 168 -0.87 -4.04 1.62
CA ALA A 168 -1.79 -3.87 2.74
C ALA A 168 -3.20 -3.43 2.29
N THR A 169 -3.27 -2.63 1.22
CA THR A 169 -4.53 -2.10 0.68
C THR A 169 -5.31 -3.16 -0.10
N TRP A 170 -4.61 -3.93 -0.95
CA TRP A 170 -5.19 -4.96 -1.83
C TRP A 170 -4.48 -6.31 -1.67
N PRO A 171 -4.51 -6.93 -0.47
CA PRO A 171 -3.83 -8.19 -0.21
C PRO A 171 -4.35 -9.33 -1.11
N GLU A 172 -5.62 -9.32 -1.49
CA GLU A 172 -6.21 -10.30 -2.40
C GLU A 172 -5.57 -10.29 -3.80
N ALA A 173 -5.09 -9.14 -4.26
CA ALA A 173 -4.43 -9.01 -5.56
C ALA A 173 -2.94 -9.32 -5.46
N PHE A 174 -2.24 -8.72 -4.50
CA PHE A 174 -0.78 -8.80 -4.41
C PHE A 174 -0.29 -10.04 -3.66
N MET A 175 -1.08 -10.59 -2.73
CA MET A 175 -0.79 -11.81 -1.98
C MET A 175 -1.70 -12.97 -2.37
N ALA A 176 -2.23 -12.98 -3.59
CA ALA A 176 -3.13 -14.03 -4.09
C ALA A 176 -2.55 -15.44 -3.90
N GLN A 177 -1.28 -15.65 -4.25
CA GLN A 177 -0.61 -16.95 -4.10
C GLN A 177 -0.49 -17.38 -2.62
N ALA A 178 -0.21 -16.44 -1.71
CA ALA A 178 -0.18 -16.73 -0.28
C ALA A 178 -1.59 -17.06 0.23
N SER A 179 -2.61 -16.32 -0.23
CA SER A 179 -4.01 -16.56 0.12
C SER A 179 -4.51 -17.92 -0.37
N GLU A 180 -4.07 -18.36 -1.55
CA GLU A 180 -4.39 -19.68 -2.09
C GLU A 180 -3.71 -20.80 -1.30
N ALA A 181 -2.43 -20.64 -0.94
CA ALA A 181 -1.73 -21.57 -0.06
C ALA A 181 -2.40 -21.69 1.31
N LEU A 182 -2.83 -20.58 1.90
CA LEU A 182 -3.59 -20.58 3.16
C LEU A 182 -4.93 -21.32 3.01
N ALA A 183 -5.65 -21.09 1.91
CA ALA A 183 -6.91 -21.78 1.63
C ALA A 183 -6.71 -23.30 1.47
N GLN A 184 -5.62 -23.74 0.84
CA GLN A 184 -5.26 -25.16 0.74
C GLN A 184 -4.95 -25.79 2.11
N LEU A 185 -4.51 -24.99 3.07
CA LEU A 185 -4.28 -25.40 4.46
C LEU A 185 -5.52 -25.26 5.36
N GLY A 186 -6.67 -24.87 4.80
CA GLY A 186 -7.90 -24.63 5.56
C GLY A 186 -7.88 -23.34 6.41
N LEU A 187 -6.92 -22.45 6.18
CA LEU A 187 -6.75 -21.20 6.91
C LEU A 187 -7.49 -20.03 6.22
N PRO A 188 -7.91 -19.00 6.97
CA PRO A 188 -8.51 -17.81 6.39
C PRO A 188 -7.60 -17.13 5.36
N ARG A 189 -8.18 -16.71 4.23
CA ARG A 189 -7.48 -15.91 3.22
C ARG A 189 -7.14 -14.53 3.78
N LEU A 190 -6.06 -13.93 3.27
CA LEU A 190 -5.70 -12.56 3.60
C LEU A 190 -6.78 -11.63 3.03
N ARG A 191 -7.36 -10.78 3.88
CA ARG A 191 -8.33 -9.75 3.51
C ARG A 191 -7.81 -8.39 3.96
N THR A 192 -8.21 -7.34 3.24
CA THR A 192 -7.96 -5.96 3.67
C THR A 192 -8.48 -5.79 5.10
N PRO A 193 -7.67 -5.23 6.03
CA PRO A 193 -8.15 -4.91 7.37
C PRO A 193 -9.40 -4.03 7.27
N ALA A 194 -10.46 -4.38 7.99
CA ALA A 194 -11.60 -3.49 8.10
C ALA A 194 -11.13 -2.17 8.72
N SER A 195 -11.47 -1.03 8.10
CA SER A 195 -11.22 0.28 8.70
C SER A 195 -11.79 0.31 10.11
N PRO A 196 -11.08 0.90 11.10
CA PRO A 196 -11.60 0.97 12.46
C PRO A 196 -12.94 1.70 12.43
N SER A 197 -14.02 1.00 12.78
CA SER A 197 -15.34 1.58 12.93
C SER A 197 -15.24 2.76 13.90
N THR A 198 -15.45 3.98 13.41
CA THR A 198 -15.62 5.17 14.23
C THR A 198 -16.98 5.14 14.91
N ASN A 199 -17.23 4.13 15.75
CA ASN A 199 -18.35 4.15 16.68
C ASN A 199 -17.87 4.75 18.00
N GLY A 200 -17.67 6.06 17.96
CA GLY A 200 -17.74 6.88 19.16
C GLY A 200 -19.18 6.98 19.62
N GLN A 201 -19.65 6.03 20.41
CA GLN A 201 -20.85 6.22 21.22
C GLN A 201 -20.54 5.86 22.68
N ARG A 202 -19.96 6.86 23.35
CA ARG A 202 -19.91 6.95 24.80
C ARG A 202 -21.33 7.26 25.29
N GLY A 203 -22.00 6.28 25.88
CA GLY A 203 -23.32 6.45 26.47
C GLY A 203 -23.65 5.27 27.37
N GLY A 204 -23.02 5.23 28.54
CA GLY A 204 -23.33 4.24 29.56
C GLY A 204 -24.63 4.55 30.31
N ARG A 205 -25.31 3.45 30.67
CA ARG A 205 -25.97 3.19 31.95
C ARG A 205 -27.46 3.57 32.09
N GLY A 206 -28.27 2.52 32.30
CA GLY A 206 -29.43 2.53 33.20
C GLY A 206 -30.78 2.43 32.51
N GLU A 207 -31.39 1.25 32.57
CA GLU A 207 -32.84 1.06 32.38
C GLU A 207 -33.63 1.87 33.43
N PRO A 208 -34.93 2.11 33.17
CA PRO A 208 -35.87 1.21 33.83
C PRO A 208 -36.95 0.66 32.88
N ILE A 209 -37.32 -0.57 33.23
CA ILE A 209 -38.50 -1.32 32.87
C ILE A 209 -39.75 -0.47 33.18
N ASP A 210 -40.70 -0.40 32.25
CA ASP A 210 -42.09 -0.07 32.57
C ASP A 210 -43.02 -1.01 31.78
N GLU A 211 -43.83 -1.72 32.54
CA GLU A 211 -44.80 -2.72 32.13
C GLU A 211 -46.13 -2.03 31.79
N SER A 212 -46.72 -2.37 30.65
CA SER A 212 -48.16 -2.28 30.35
C SER A 212 -48.37 -3.17 29.12
N ASP A 213 -48.64 -4.47 29.29
CA ASP A 213 -49.96 -5.06 29.56
C ASP A 213 -51.03 -4.59 28.55
N ASP A 214 -51.23 -5.42 27.52
CA ASP A 214 -52.56 -5.88 27.11
C ASP A 214 -52.37 -7.09 26.16
N GLY A 215 -52.82 -8.25 26.62
CA GLY A 215 -52.63 -9.56 25.99
C GLY A 215 -53.58 -9.88 24.81
N PRO A 216 -53.92 -11.16 24.61
CA PRO A 216 -53.46 -11.95 23.47
C PRO A 216 -54.55 -12.20 22.41
N GLY A 217 -54.14 -12.50 21.18
CA GLY A 217 -55.05 -12.87 20.09
C GLY A 217 -54.46 -13.96 19.19
N ASP A 218 -54.72 -15.21 19.56
CA ASP A 218 -55.01 -16.39 18.74
C ASP A 218 -54.49 -16.47 17.28
N GLU A 219 -53.54 -17.39 17.03
CA GLU A 219 -53.51 -18.26 15.84
C GLU A 219 -54.66 -19.30 15.93
N PRO A 220 -55.02 -20.11 14.91
CA PRO A 220 -54.48 -20.29 13.55
C PRO A 220 -55.57 -20.31 12.44
N GLY A 221 -55.19 -20.35 11.16
CA GLY A 221 -56.13 -20.58 10.06
C GLY A 221 -55.45 -21.14 8.82
N ASP A 222 -55.64 -22.44 8.61
CA ASP A 222 -55.43 -23.18 7.36
C ASP A 222 -56.09 -22.46 6.16
N GLU A 223 -55.46 -22.53 4.99
CA GLU A 223 -56.13 -22.98 3.76
C GLU A 223 -55.09 -23.24 2.65
N LEU A 224 -54.90 -24.52 2.38
CA LEU A 224 -54.44 -25.05 1.09
C LEU A 224 -55.63 -24.98 0.12
N ASP A 225 -55.38 -24.63 -1.14
CA ASP A 225 -56.10 -25.07 -2.35
C ASP A 225 -55.19 -24.70 -3.56
N GLU A 226 -54.67 -25.65 -4.35
CA GLU A 226 -55.29 -26.23 -5.57
C GLU A 226 -55.63 -25.17 -6.65
N GLU A 227 -55.42 -25.30 -7.95
CA GLU A 227 -54.99 -26.35 -8.90
C GLU A 227 -54.95 -25.66 -10.30
N GLY A 228 -54.19 -26.23 -11.25
CA GLY A 228 -54.50 -26.13 -12.69
C GLY A 228 -53.52 -25.29 -13.53
N GLY A 229 -53.00 -25.76 -14.67
CA GLY A 229 -53.26 -26.97 -15.43
C GLY A 229 -52.32 -27.02 -16.64
N ASP A 230 -52.08 -28.24 -17.12
CA ASP A 230 -51.29 -28.60 -18.30
C ASP A 230 -52.15 -28.49 -19.59
N ALA A 231 -51.46 -28.46 -20.75
CA ALA A 231 -51.92 -28.35 -22.15
C ALA A 231 -51.95 -26.95 -22.81
#